data_AF-A0A2Y9TVZ3-F1
#
_entry.id   AF-A0A2Y9TVZ3-F1
#
_cell.length_a   1.000
_cell.length_b   1.000
_cell.length_c   1.000
_cell.angle_alpha   90.00
_cell.angle_beta   90.00
_cell.angle_gamma   90.00
#
_symmetry.space_group_name_H-M   'P 1'
#
loop_
_entity.id
_entity.type
_entity.pdbx_description
1 polymer ?
#
loop_
_entity_poly.entity_id
_entity_poly.type
_entity_poly.pdbx_seq_one_letter_code
_entity_poly.pdbx_strand_id
1 'polypeptide(L)'
;MSLLNKNWKPSFGAVFTWFAMDKYGKIAVMINNSFGDLPQILLSIDSVDEMLTAINEYMWEESQYYTVYPPNKEGEALLDMYSAYVYRHTSSRIEVEKYINDDLIESTNYSDTNLSVNKGFYIYQAIEGSNPGQDYPVGYDGETKMGDYFRYLLPTIYASIEDFPEPLRQGIVVSDTIDFTVDRLLDNDRINEYFPRMYS
;
A
#
# COMPACT_ATOMS: atom_id res chain seq x y z
N MET A 1 -17.87 17.50 1.74
CA MET A 1 -16.55 18.15 1.72
C MET A 1 -15.52 17.04 1.64
N SER A 2 -14.60 17.12 0.68
CA SER A 2 -13.47 16.20 0.56
C SER A 2 -12.62 16.29 1.83
N LEU A 3 -12.36 15.16 2.49
CA LEU A 3 -11.50 15.11 3.67
C LEU A 3 -10.03 15.30 3.27
N LEU A 4 -9.67 14.78 2.10
CA LEU A 4 -8.36 14.95 1.49
C LEU A 4 -8.30 16.21 0.63
N ASN A 5 -7.20 16.94 0.76
CA ASN A 5 -6.85 18.11 -0.07
C ASN A 5 -5.36 18.42 0.12
N LYS A 6 -4.82 19.37 -0.64
CA LYS A 6 -3.40 19.81 -0.56
C LYS A 6 -2.90 20.23 0.84
N ASN A 7 -3.78 20.58 1.77
CA ASN A 7 -3.40 20.95 3.14
C ASN A 7 -3.61 19.80 4.13
N TRP A 8 -4.08 18.65 3.66
CA TRP A 8 -4.27 17.47 4.49
C TRP A 8 -2.95 17.05 5.12
N LYS A 9 -3.04 16.56 6.36
CA LYS A 9 -1.93 16.01 7.11
C LYS A 9 -2.39 14.74 7.82
N PRO A 10 -1.48 13.77 8.04
CA PRO A 10 -1.78 12.57 8.81
C PRO A 10 -2.24 12.93 10.22
N SER A 11 -3.21 12.17 10.73
CA SER A 11 -3.74 12.31 12.08
C SER A 11 -4.42 11.03 12.52
N PHE A 12 -4.50 10.83 13.84
CA PHE A 12 -5.06 9.63 14.43
C PHE A 12 -6.47 9.31 13.92
N GLY A 13 -6.66 8.08 13.42
CA GLY A 13 -7.94 7.58 12.92
C GLY A 13 -8.21 7.86 11.43
N ALA A 14 -7.33 8.58 10.74
CA ALA A 14 -7.47 8.89 9.32
C ALA A 14 -6.71 7.88 8.44
N VAL A 15 -7.32 6.71 8.21
CA VAL A 15 -6.73 5.64 7.40
C VAL A 15 -7.13 5.77 5.93
N PHE A 16 -6.13 5.78 5.06
CA PHE A 16 -6.24 5.89 3.62
C PHE A 16 -5.35 4.87 2.93
N THR A 17 -5.86 4.34 1.82
CA THR A 17 -5.12 3.52 0.87
C THR A 17 -4.88 4.33 -0.39
N TRP A 18 -3.62 4.40 -0.84
CA TRP A 18 -3.23 5.05 -2.09
C TRP A 18 -2.31 4.15 -2.91
N PHE A 19 -2.09 4.49 -4.18
CA PHE A 19 -1.44 3.59 -5.14
C PHE A 19 -0.22 4.25 -5.77
N ALA A 20 0.85 3.48 -5.87
CA ALA A 20 2.14 3.94 -6.35
C ALA A 20 2.70 2.99 -7.41
N MET A 21 3.43 3.55 -8.38
CA MET A 21 4.18 2.80 -9.38
C MET A 21 5.67 3.08 -9.23
N ASP A 22 6.49 2.02 -9.19
CA ASP A 22 7.95 2.14 -9.16
C ASP A 22 8.53 2.49 -10.53
N LYS A 23 9.85 2.73 -10.58
CA LYS A 23 10.56 3.09 -11.83
C LYS A 23 10.54 2.00 -12.91
N TYR A 24 10.09 0.78 -12.56
CA TYR A 24 9.99 -0.36 -13.47
C TYR A 24 8.53 -0.71 -13.82
N GLY A 25 7.58 0.12 -13.40
CA GLY A 25 6.16 -0.09 -13.71
C GLY A 25 5.45 -1.06 -12.78
N LYS A 26 6.05 -1.48 -11.66
CA LYS A 26 5.39 -2.35 -10.67
C LYS A 26 4.52 -1.52 -9.75
N ILE A 27 3.39 -2.07 -9.33
CA ILE A 27 2.40 -1.36 -8.51
C ILE A 27 2.48 -1.76 -7.03
N ALA A 28 2.36 -0.76 -6.16
CA ALA A 28 2.21 -0.91 -4.72
C ALA A 28 0.90 -0.28 -4.23
N VAL A 29 0.30 -0.97 -3.26
CA VAL A 29 -0.76 -0.47 -2.38
C VAL A 29 -0.08 0.10 -1.14
N MET A 30 -0.38 1.35 -0.82
CA MET A 30 0.24 2.12 0.25
C MET A 30 -0.82 2.42 1.31
N ILE A 31 -0.69 1.83 2.50
CA ILE A 31 -1.64 2.01 3.60
C ILE A 31 -1.03 2.98 4.60
N ASN A 32 -1.65 4.14 4.80
CA ASN A 32 -1.04 5.19 5.62
C ASN A 32 -1.15 4.96 7.13
N ASN A 33 -1.97 4.01 7.58
CA ASN A 33 -2.22 3.72 8.99
C ASN A 33 -2.27 4.97 9.89
N SER A 34 -3.07 5.97 9.51
CA SER A 34 -3.21 7.27 10.18
C SER A 34 -2.03 8.25 10.07
N PHE A 35 -0.79 7.78 9.99
CA PHE A 35 0.40 8.62 10.20
C PHE A 35 1.32 8.76 8.97
N GLY A 36 1.16 7.92 7.96
CA GLY A 36 1.87 8.04 6.70
C GLY A 36 1.36 9.22 5.87
N ASP A 37 2.30 9.97 5.31
CA ASP A 37 2.03 11.06 4.38
C ASP A 37 1.55 10.52 3.03
N LEU A 38 0.62 11.26 2.44
CA LEU A 38 0.21 11.07 1.06
C LEU A 38 0.97 12.06 0.16
N PRO A 39 1.36 11.67 -1.07
CA PRO A 39 2.00 12.59 -2.00
C PRO A 39 1.15 13.84 -2.27
N GLN A 40 1.76 15.02 -2.23
CA GLN A 40 1.10 16.30 -2.50
C GLN A 40 0.54 16.39 -3.91
N ILE A 41 1.18 15.70 -4.87
CA ILE A 41 0.68 15.63 -6.24
C ILE A 41 -0.65 14.87 -6.33
N LEU A 42 -0.81 13.80 -5.54
CA LEU A 42 -2.07 13.06 -5.41
C LEU A 42 -3.15 13.93 -4.75
N LEU A 43 -2.79 14.62 -3.65
CA LEU A 43 -3.69 15.52 -2.92
C LEU A 43 -4.11 16.77 -3.73
N SER A 44 -3.49 17.00 -4.89
CA SER A 44 -3.82 18.09 -5.81
C SER A 44 -4.89 17.70 -6.84
N ILE A 45 -5.33 16.44 -6.88
CA ILE A 45 -6.43 15.99 -7.72
C ILE A 45 -7.75 16.55 -7.19
N ASP A 46 -8.56 17.11 -8.08
CA ASP A 46 -9.93 17.48 -7.75
C ASP A 46 -10.74 16.24 -7.37
N SER A 47 -11.42 16.27 -6.23
CA SER A 47 -12.14 15.12 -5.67
C SER A 47 -11.25 13.88 -5.46
N VAL A 48 -10.03 14.06 -4.95
CA VAL A 48 -9.09 12.95 -4.65
C VAL A 48 -9.72 11.82 -3.80
N ASP A 49 -10.63 12.14 -2.88
CA ASP A 49 -11.36 11.10 -2.12
C ASP A 49 -12.15 10.16 -3.05
N GLU A 50 -12.88 10.72 -4.02
CA GLU A 50 -13.67 9.94 -4.98
C GLU A 50 -12.76 9.08 -5.88
N MET A 51 -11.60 9.62 -6.28
CA MET A 51 -10.59 8.89 -7.05
C MET A 51 -10.06 7.69 -6.25
N LEU A 52 -9.62 7.90 -5.01
CA LEU A 52 -9.09 6.84 -4.17
C LEU A 52 -10.17 5.81 -3.81
N THR A 53 -11.41 6.23 -3.55
CA THR A 53 -12.54 5.32 -3.36
C THR A 53 -12.76 4.46 -4.59
N ALA A 54 -12.81 5.04 -5.80
CA ALA A 54 -13.04 4.28 -7.03
C ALA A 54 -11.94 3.25 -7.31
N ILE A 55 -10.66 3.60 -7.05
CA ILE A 55 -9.55 2.65 -7.21
C ILE A 55 -9.62 1.55 -6.15
N ASN A 56 -9.95 1.90 -4.90
CA ASN A 56 -10.06 0.92 -3.82
C ASN A 56 -11.19 -0.08 -4.07
N GLU A 57 -12.38 0.40 -4.45
CA GLU A 57 -13.50 -0.46 -4.86
C GLU A 57 -13.13 -1.34 -6.07
N TYR A 58 -12.39 -0.81 -7.04
CA TYR A 58 -11.90 -1.61 -8.17
C TYR A 58 -10.92 -2.71 -7.74
N MET A 59 -9.96 -2.35 -6.88
CA MET A 59 -8.95 -3.27 -6.35
C MET A 59 -9.58 -4.48 -5.64
N TRP A 60 -10.62 -4.24 -4.84
CA TRP A 60 -11.36 -5.27 -4.11
C TRP A 60 -12.46 -5.97 -4.92
N GLU A 61 -12.61 -5.64 -6.21
CA GLU A 61 -13.69 -6.13 -7.08
C GLU A 61 -15.11 -5.73 -6.65
N GLU A 62 -15.24 -4.66 -5.86
CA GLU A 62 -16.50 -4.15 -5.33
C GLU A 62 -17.10 -3.01 -6.18
N SER A 63 -16.35 -2.52 -7.16
CA SER A 63 -16.75 -1.39 -7.98
C SER A 63 -17.99 -1.70 -8.85
N GLN A 64 -18.96 -0.79 -8.81
CA GLN A 64 -20.17 -0.86 -9.64
C GLN A 64 -19.95 -0.34 -11.06
N TYR A 65 -18.88 0.42 -11.30
CA TYR A 65 -18.61 1.11 -12.57
C TYR A 65 -17.59 0.37 -13.44
N TYR A 66 -16.55 -0.16 -12.81
CA TYR A 66 -15.50 -0.97 -13.42
C TYR A 66 -15.66 -2.41 -12.96
N THR A 67 -16.28 -3.23 -13.81
CA THR A 67 -16.68 -4.62 -13.47
C THR A 67 -15.89 -5.68 -14.26
N VAL A 68 -14.92 -5.24 -15.07
CA VAL A 68 -14.00 -6.13 -15.79
C VAL A 68 -12.65 -6.05 -15.09
N TYR A 69 -12.23 -7.18 -14.53
CA TYR A 69 -11.02 -7.31 -13.75
C TYR A 69 -9.95 -8.10 -14.53
N PRO A 70 -8.65 -7.86 -14.28
CA PRO A 70 -7.60 -8.70 -14.81
C PRO A 70 -7.78 -10.13 -14.28
N PRO A 71 -7.34 -11.15 -15.03
CA PRO A 71 -7.33 -12.51 -14.52
C PRO A 71 -6.45 -12.61 -13.27
N ASN A 72 -6.79 -13.53 -12.37
CA ASN A 72 -5.97 -13.85 -11.22
C ASN A 72 -4.57 -14.24 -11.70
N LYS A 73 -3.55 -13.63 -11.09
CA LYS A 73 -2.15 -13.92 -11.42
C LYS A 73 -1.70 -15.27 -10.90
N GLU A 74 -2.37 -15.83 -9.89
CA GLU A 74 -2.03 -17.12 -9.28
C GLU A 74 -0.56 -17.17 -8.81
N GLY A 75 -0.07 -16.05 -8.26
CA GLY A 75 1.26 -15.93 -7.71
C GLY A 75 1.35 -16.41 -6.26
N GLU A 76 2.39 -15.95 -5.57
CA GLU A 76 2.59 -16.12 -4.14
C GLU A 76 2.81 -14.74 -3.50
N ALA A 77 2.46 -14.61 -2.22
CA ALA A 77 2.82 -13.47 -1.40
C ALA A 77 3.99 -13.87 -0.49
N LEU A 78 5.09 -13.13 -0.58
CA LEU A 78 6.21 -13.31 0.35
C LEU A 78 6.13 -12.21 1.40
N LEU A 79 6.16 -12.62 2.67
CA LEU A 79 6.31 -11.70 3.78
C LEU A 79 7.72 -11.07 3.72
N ASP A 80 7.85 -9.76 3.88
CA ASP A 80 9.17 -9.12 4.03
C ASP A 80 9.37 -8.68 5.47
N MET A 81 8.73 -7.59 5.87
CA MET A 81 8.70 -7.10 7.24
C MET A 81 7.27 -7.13 7.75
N TYR A 82 7.06 -6.96 9.06
CA TYR A 82 5.71 -6.86 9.63
C TYR A 82 5.69 -5.96 10.86
N SER A 83 4.53 -5.36 11.12
CA SER A 83 4.29 -4.55 12.31
C SER A 83 4.45 -5.38 13.59
N ALA A 84 5.40 -5.00 14.44
CA ALA A 84 5.56 -5.58 15.77
C ALA A 84 4.31 -5.37 16.63
N TYR A 85 3.60 -4.27 16.41
CA TYR A 85 2.38 -3.95 17.15
C TYR A 85 1.20 -4.82 16.72
N VAL A 86 0.89 -4.93 15.42
CA VAL A 86 -0.22 -5.76 14.91
C VAL A 86 0.00 -7.22 15.29
N TYR A 87 1.22 -7.72 15.12
CA TYR A 87 1.59 -9.11 15.38
C TYR A 87 2.17 -9.36 16.77
N ARG A 88 1.97 -8.45 17.74
CA ARG A 88 2.47 -8.60 19.14
C ARG A 88 2.04 -9.88 19.86
N HIS A 89 1.04 -10.57 19.33
CA HIS A 89 0.48 -11.81 19.87
C HIS A 89 1.14 -13.07 19.28
N THR A 90 1.96 -12.92 18.22
CA THR A 90 2.73 -14.02 17.64
C THR A 90 4.13 -14.06 18.24
N SER A 91 4.70 -15.25 18.29
CA SER A 91 6.03 -15.50 18.89
C SER A 91 7.13 -15.63 17.83
N SER A 92 6.76 -15.75 16.55
CA SER A 92 7.72 -15.95 15.47
C SER A 92 7.19 -15.48 14.12
N ARG A 93 8.11 -15.24 13.20
CA ARG A 93 7.80 -14.98 11.79
C ARG A 93 6.96 -16.08 11.15
N ILE A 94 7.21 -17.35 11.49
CA ILE A 94 6.47 -18.50 10.93
C ILE A 94 4.99 -18.43 11.33
N GLU A 95 4.68 -17.97 12.55
CA GLU A 95 3.29 -17.77 12.99
C GLU A 95 2.62 -16.62 12.23
N VAL A 96 3.35 -15.55 11.90
CA VAL A 96 2.85 -14.47 11.06
C VAL A 96 2.56 -14.95 9.64
N GLU A 97 3.50 -15.69 9.03
CA GLU A 97 3.30 -16.29 7.71
C GLU A 97 2.10 -17.26 7.71
N LYS A 98 1.91 -18.03 8.78
CA LYS A 98 0.73 -18.88 8.95
C LYS A 98 -0.55 -18.05 9.03
N TYR A 99 -0.58 -16.99 9.84
CA TYR A 99 -1.74 -16.11 9.98
C TYR A 99 -2.17 -15.50 8.64
N ILE A 100 -1.20 -15.00 7.87
CA ILE A 100 -1.41 -14.39 6.54
C ILE A 100 -2.01 -15.39 5.55
N ASN A 101 -1.52 -16.64 5.58
CA ASN A 101 -2.05 -17.71 4.74
C ASN A 101 -3.45 -18.15 5.19
N ASP A 102 -3.67 -18.29 6.50
CA ASP A 102 -4.98 -18.66 7.04
C ASP A 102 -6.03 -17.58 6.70
N ASP A 103 -5.70 -16.28 6.81
CA ASP A 103 -6.57 -15.17 6.39
C ASP A 103 -6.88 -15.19 4.89
N LEU A 104 -5.90 -15.51 4.02
CA LEU A 104 -6.18 -15.66 2.59
C LEU A 104 -7.19 -16.79 2.32
N ILE A 105 -7.11 -17.90 3.06
CA ILE A 105 -8.03 -19.03 2.92
C ILE A 105 -9.43 -18.65 3.42
N GLU A 106 -9.52 -17.93 4.54
CA GLU A 106 -10.79 -17.56 5.18
C GLU A 106 -11.49 -16.39 4.47
N SER A 107 -10.76 -15.32 4.21
CA SER A 107 -11.27 -14.05 3.67
C SER A 107 -11.23 -14.00 2.14
N THR A 108 -10.47 -14.89 1.49
CA THR A 108 -10.36 -15.00 0.03
C THR A 108 -10.03 -13.67 -0.63
N ASN A 109 -10.92 -13.11 -1.45
CA ASN A 109 -10.73 -11.84 -2.14
C ASN A 109 -10.52 -10.65 -1.20
N TYR A 110 -11.03 -10.72 0.03
CA TYR A 110 -10.99 -9.63 1.02
C TYR A 110 -9.77 -9.68 1.95
N SER A 111 -8.85 -10.62 1.74
CA SER A 111 -7.57 -10.65 2.44
C SER A 111 -6.59 -9.66 1.81
N ASP A 112 -5.83 -8.92 2.61
CA ASP A 112 -4.70 -8.12 2.09
C ASP A 112 -3.72 -8.98 1.29
N THR A 113 -3.52 -10.23 1.70
CA THR A 113 -2.65 -11.21 1.01
C THR A 113 -3.09 -11.45 -0.44
N ASN A 114 -4.40 -11.37 -0.72
CA ASN A 114 -4.94 -11.51 -2.07
C ASN A 114 -4.40 -10.45 -3.03
N LEU A 115 -4.13 -9.23 -2.53
CA LEU A 115 -3.57 -8.14 -3.32
C LEU A 115 -2.19 -8.51 -3.88
N SER A 116 -1.37 -9.21 -3.10
CA SER A 116 -0.07 -9.71 -3.60
C SER A 116 -0.22 -10.98 -4.44
N VAL A 117 -1.01 -11.96 -4.01
CA VAL A 117 -1.15 -13.27 -4.69
C VAL A 117 -1.83 -13.15 -6.05
N ASN A 118 -3.02 -12.57 -6.09
CA ASN A 118 -3.87 -12.60 -7.28
C ASN A 118 -3.85 -11.29 -8.06
N LYS A 119 -3.63 -10.15 -7.39
CA LYS A 119 -3.56 -8.85 -8.07
C LYS A 119 -2.15 -8.48 -8.50
N GLY A 120 -1.13 -8.94 -7.78
CA GLY A 120 0.28 -8.71 -8.09
C GLY A 120 0.82 -7.39 -7.53
N PHE A 121 0.24 -6.90 -6.44
CA PHE A 121 0.65 -5.66 -5.79
C PHE A 121 1.66 -5.91 -4.67
N TYR A 122 2.63 -5.02 -4.58
CA TYR A 122 3.37 -4.82 -3.33
C TYR A 122 2.44 -4.18 -2.30
N ILE A 123 2.66 -4.46 -1.02
CA ILE A 123 1.94 -3.78 0.06
C ILE A 123 2.97 -3.08 0.94
N TYR A 124 2.81 -1.77 1.10
CA TYR A 124 3.54 -0.98 2.08
C TYR A 124 2.56 -0.49 3.14
N GLN A 125 2.99 -0.57 4.39
CA GLN A 125 2.26 -0.09 5.55
C GLN A 125 3.08 0.99 6.24
N ALA A 126 2.45 2.11 6.57
CA ALA A 126 3.07 3.09 7.44
C ALA A 126 3.13 2.56 8.87
N ILE A 127 4.24 2.85 9.55
CA ILE A 127 4.41 2.56 10.98
C ILE A 127 3.39 3.38 11.77
N GLU A 128 2.58 2.70 12.58
CA GLU A 128 1.56 3.32 13.43
C GLU A 128 1.96 3.39 14.91
N GLY A 129 1.10 3.95 15.75
CA GLY A 129 1.29 4.00 17.19
C GLY A 129 0.90 5.35 17.80
N SER A 130 0.73 5.37 19.11
CA SER A 130 0.52 6.61 19.88
C SER A 130 1.83 7.25 20.33
N ASN A 131 2.92 6.48 20.40
CA ASN A 131 4.25 6.93 20.84
C ASN A 131 5.37 6.23 20.04
N PRO A 132 6.54 6.88 19.87
CA PRO A 132 7.70 6.25 19.24
C PRO A 132 8.06 4.89 19.87
N GLY A 133 8.35 3.91 19.02
CA GLY A 133 8.76 2.56 19.43
C GLY A 133 7.62 1.63 19.86
N GLN A 134 6.36 2.08 19.85
CA GLN A 134 5.21 1.19 20.07
C GLN A 134 4.99 0.22 18.91
N ASP A 135 5.20 0.69 17.69
CA ASP A 135 5.33 -0.14 16.51
C ASP A 135 6.68 0.08 15.85
N TYR A 136 7.12 -0.94 15.13
CA TYR A 136 8.32 -0.97 14.31
C TYR A 136 8.26 -2.19 13.38
N PRO A 137 8.88 -2.12 12.20
CA PRO A 137 8.92 -3.24 11.26
C PRO A 137 9.90 -4.30 11.76
N VAL A 138 9.39 -5.47 12.15
CA VAL A 138 10.22 -6.63 12.43
C VAL A 138 10.87 -7.12 11.13
N GLY A 139 12.19 -7.35 11.16
CA GLY A 139 13.00 -7.68 9.96
C GLY A 139 13.78 -6.50 9.38
N TYR A 140 13.82 -5.38 10.09
CA TYR A 140 14.64 -4.21 9.79
C TYR A 140 15.45 -3.78 11.01
N ASP A 141 16.77 -3.65 10.86
CA ASP A 141 17.69 -3.29 11.95
C ASP A 141 18.02 -1.78 11.98
N GLY A 142 17.57 -1.03 10.98
CA GLY A 142 17.81 0.41 10.90
C GLY A 142 16.86 1.24 11.76
N GLU A 143 17.13 2.53 11.85
CA GLU A 143 16.23 3.48 12.51
C GLU A 143 14.95 3.68 11.68
N THR A 144 13.84 3.82 12.40
CA THR A 144 12.53 4.10 11.81
C THR A 144 11.80 5.14 12.64
N LYS A 145 10.82 5.81 12.03
CA LYS A 145 9.90 6.72 12.71
C LYS A 145 8.46 6.45 12.30
N MET A 146 7.55 6.94 13.13
CA MET A 146 6.12 6.88 12.87
C MET A 146 5.80 7.51 11.50
N GLY A 147 4.96 6.86 10.71
CA GLY A 147 4.63 7.26 9.34
C GLY A 147 5.55 6.69 8.26
N ASP A 148 6.75 6.20 8.57
CA ASP A 148 7.60 5.55 7.55
C ASP A 148 6.88 4.34 6.97
N TYR A 149 6.97 4.16 5.65
CA TYR A 149 6.33 3.06 4.96
C TYR A 149 7.29 1.88 4.83
N PHE A 150 6.95 0.74 5.41
CA PHE A 150 7.72 -0.49 5.27
C PHE A 150 7.02 -1.47 4.31
N ARG A 151 7.79 -2.18 3.50
CA ARG A 151 7.31 -3.24 2.61
C ARG A 151 6.87 -4.43 3.45
N TYR A 152 5.56 -4.66 3.49
CA TYR A 152 4.92 -5.74 4.22
C TYR A 152 4.91 -7.02 3.39
N LEU A 153 4.23 -6.99 2.24
CA LEU A 153 4.14 -8.12 1.30
C LEU A 153 4.72 -7.74 -0.06
N LEU A 154 5.36 -8.71 -0.71
CA LEU A 154 5.72 -8.63 -2.12
C LEU A 154 5.09 -9.78 -2.92
N PRO A 155 4.66 -9.50 -4.16
CA PRO A 155 4.12 -10.51 -5.06
C PRO A 155 5.27 -11.22 -5.82
N THR A 156 5.03 -12.45 -6.28
CA THR A 156 5.95 -13.13 -7.21
C THR A 156 5.61 -12.87 -8.69
N ILE A 157 4.38 -12.44 -8.98
CA ILE A 157 3.92 -12.02 -10.31
C ILE A 157 3.37 -10.61 -10.20
N TYR A 158 3.94 -9.68 -10.97
CA TYR A 158 3.72 -8.25 -10.77
C TYR A 158 2.54 -7.72 -11.56
N ALA A 159 1.78 -6.82 -10.93
CA ALA A 159 0.87 -5.94 -11.61
C ALA A 159 1.61 -4.76 -12.25
N SER A 160 0.97 -4.19 -13.25
CA SER A 160 1.39 -2.98 -13.94
C SER A 160 0.22 -2.01 -14.06
N ILE A 161 0.46 -0.86 -14.66
CA ILE A 161 -0.60 0.11 -14.94
C ILE A 161 -1.71 -0.44 -15.85
N GLU A 162 -1.40 -1.44 -16.68
CA GLU A 162 -2.37 -2.07 -17.58
C GLU A 162 -3.42 -2.93 -16.86
N ASP A 163 -3.17 -3.26 -15.58
CA ASP A 163 -4.15 -3.91 -14.72
C ASP A 163 -5.26 -2.96 -14.22
N PHE A 164 -5.15 -1.66 -14.53
CA PHE A 164 -6.14 -0.64 -14.16
C PHE A 164 -6.90 -0.11 -15.39
N PRO A 165 -8.21 0.14 -15.28
CA PRO A 165 -8.99 0.87 -16.28
C PRO A 165 -8.37 2.24 -16.51
N GLU A 166 -8.32 2.69 -17.77
CA GLU A 166 -7.69 3.98 -18.14
C GLU A 166 -8.12 5.16 -17.26
N PRO A 167 -9.41 5.35 -16.90
CA PRO A 167 -9.82 6.49 -16.07
C PRO A 167 -9.29 6.45 -14.63
N LEU A 168 -8.94 5.26 -14.12
CA LEU A 168 -8.40 5.07 -12.78
C LEU A 168 -6.88 5.26 -12.70
N ARG A 169 -6.18 5.12 -13.84
CA ARG A 169 -4.71 5.24 -13.89
C ARG A 169 -4.20 6.58 -13.39
N GLN A 170 -4.97 7.65 -13.61
CA GLN A 170 -4.63 9.01 -13.18
C GLN A 170 -4.59 9.19 -11.65
N GLY A 171 -5.09 8.23 -10.85
CA GLY A 171 -4.97 8.24 -9.39
C GLY A 171 -3.74 7.50 -8.86
N ILE A 172 -2.88 6.99 -9.74
CA ILE A 172 -1.64 6.29 -9.40
C ILE A 172 -0.48 7.28 -9.50
N VAL A 173 0.29 7.45 -8.41
CA VAL A 173 1.51 8.26 -8.44
C VAL A 173 2.69 7.43 -8.93
N VAL A 174 3.69 8.08 -9.51
CA VAL A 174 4.82 7.41 -10.14
C VAL A 174 6.13 7.91 -9.56
N SER A 175 7.01 6.96 -9.28
CA SER A 175 8.39 7.20 -8.88
C SER A 175 9.34 7.01 -10.05
N ASP A 176 10.35 7.87 -10.13
CA ASP A 176 11.47 7.74 -11.06
C ASP A 176 12.72 7.10 -10.39
N THR A 177 12.69 6.88 -9.07
CA THR A 177 13.88 6.49 -8.28
C THR A 177 13.69 5.20 -7.49
N ILE A 178 12.55 5.08 -6.79
CA ILE A 178 12.15 3.89 -6.03
C ILE A 178 12.07 2.65 -6.93
N ASP A 179 12.61 1.56 -6.42
CA ASP A 179 12.51 0.19 -6.90
C ASP A 179 11.86 -0.66 -5.82
N PHE A 180 10.63 -1.11 -6.05
CA PHE A 180 9.93 -1.89 -5.03
C PHE A 180 10.56 -3.26 -4.76
N THR A 181 11.55 -3.71 -5.53
CA THR A 181 12.30 -4.95 -5.24
C THR A 181 13.46 -4.72 -4.27
N VAL A 182 13.94 -3.49 -4.13
CA VAL A 182 15.11 -3.14 -3.30
C VAL A 182 14.73 -2.25 -2.12
N ASP A 183 13.89 -1.23 -2.34
CA ASP A 183 13.58 -0.18 -1.37
C ASP A 183 12.52 -0.65 -0.39
N ARG A 184 12.98 -1.27 0.71
CA ARG A 184 12.14 -1.90 1.72
C ARG A 184 11.45 -0.89 2.65
N LEU A 185 12.07 0.25 2.92
CA LEU A 185 11.58 1.28 3.83
C LEU A 185 11.63 2.64 3.14
N LEU A 186 10.53 3.39 3.20
CA LEU A 186 10.42 4.73 2.65
C LEU A 186 10.23 5.73 3.80
N ASP A 187 11.17 6.66 3.89
CA ASP A 187 11.10 7.80 4.81
C ASP A 187 9.86 8.66 4.53
N ASN A 188 9.02 8.82 5.55
CA ASN A 188 7.79 9.61 5.48
C ASN A 188 8.00 11.05 5.00
N ASP A 189 9.08 11.70 5.43
CA ASP A 189 9.35 13.11 5.10
C ASP A 189 9.72 13.29 3.61
N ARG A 190 10.01 12.18 2.91
CA ARG A 190 10.49 12.16 1.53
C ARG A 190 9.46 11.62 0.54
N ILE A 191 8.21 11.35 0.97
CA ILE A 191 7.15 10.82 0.10
C ILE A 191 6.94 11.66 -1.15
N ASN A 192 7.01 12.99 -1.04
CA ASN A 192 6.90 13.90 -2.19
C ASN A 192 8.10 13.84 -3.15
N GLU A 193 9.29 13.51 -2.64
CA GLU A 193 10.49 13.31 -3.47
C GLU A 193 10.43 11.96 -4.20
N TYR A 194 9.93 10.92 -3.51
CA TYR A 194 9.81 9.58 -4.06
C TYR A 194 8.75 9.50 -5.15
N PHE A 195 7.61 10.18 -4.97
CA PHE A 195 6.48 10.13 -5.90
C PHE A 195 6.10 11.53 -6.41
N PRO A 196 6.92 12.13 -7.29
CA PRO A 196 6.77 13.54 -7.66
C PRO A 196 5.67 13.81 -8.69
N ARG A 197 5.11 12.78 -9.34
CA ARG A 197 4.17 12.95 -10.47
C ARG A 197 3.04 11.92 -10.46
N MET A 198 1.90 12.27 -11.06
CA MET A 198 0.86 11.31 -11.41
C MET A 198 1.27 10.49 -12.65
N TYR A 199 0.64 9.34 -12.84
CA TYR A 199 0.67 8.65 -14.13
C TYR A 199 -0.06 9.49 -15.19
N SER A 200 0.52 9.55 -16.39
CA SER A 200 0.06 10.38 -17.52
C SER A 200 -0.13 9.56 -18.78
#